data_AF-A0A7C4I8X3-F1
#
_entry.id   AF-A0A7C4I8X3-F1
#
_cell.length_a   1.000
_cell.length_b   1.000
_cell.length_c   1.000
_cell.angle_alpha   90.00
_cell.angle_beta   90.00
_cell.angle_gamma   90.00
#
_symmetry.space_group_name_H-M   'P 1'
#
loop_
_entity.id
_entity.type
_entity.pdbx_description
1 polymer ?
#
loop_
_entity_poly.entity_id
_entity_poly.type
_entity_poly.pdbx_seq_one_letter_code
_entity_poly.pdbx_strand_id
1 'polypeptide(L)'
;MKGLAATLTALAVLLIVGGVVARPAFESIPPLGFQTAVLAVMLTALAAVVTPLSSALGASTVMPPMGTTLHLGLWPLFTWFLAGITIALITRRSRESVIPPLIASTLTYLLVLGLSIYVLPRVPGAMSWEVYLTALAKQIIIDGPLDFAFLFAFPLFTALISASFVEALTPKKQVYRVDRPRRFWEWSEEE
;
A
#
# COMPACT_ATOMS: atom_id res chain seq x y z
N MET A 1 -4.56 -4.94 -17.25
CA MET A 1 -5.70 -5.09 -16.31
C MET A 1 -5.27 -5.68 -14.95
N LYS A 2 -4.56 -6.82 -14.90
CA LYS A 2 -4.16 -7.45 -13.62
C LYS A 2 -3.33 -6.56 -12.69
N GLY A 3 -2.37 -5.81 -13.23
CA GLY A 3 -1.55 -4.89 -12.43
C GLY A 3 -2.38 -3.81 -11.73
N LEU A 4 -3.32 -3.17 -12.45
CA LEU A 4 -4.23 -2.17 -11.87
C LEU A 4 -5.14 -2.79 -10.81
N ALA A 5 -5.71 -3.98 -11.07
CA ALA A 5 -6.49 -4.69 -10.06
C ALA A 5 -5.66 -4.99 -8.80
N ALA A 6 -4.42 -5.46 -8.95
CA ALA A 6 -3.52 -5.72 -7.84
C ALA A 6 -3.22 -4.46 -7.01
N THR A 7 -2.94 -3.32 -7.66
CA THR A 7 -2.73 -2.04 -6.98
C THR A 7 -3.98 -1.60 -6.21
N LEU A 8 -5.16 -1.66 -6.83
CA LEU A 8 -6.40 -1.24 -6.19
C LEU A 8 -6.75 -2.15 -5.00
N THR A 9 -6.56 -3.46 -5.13
CA THR A 9 -6.78 -4.39 -4.02
C THR A 9 -5.79 -4.15 -2.88
N ALA A 10 -4.52 -3.87 -3.17
CA ALA A 10 -3.54 -3.52 -2.15
C ALA A 10 -3.95 -2.25 -1.40
N LEU A 11 -4.36 -1.19 -2.11
CA LEU A 11 -4.86 0.04 -1.49
C LEU A 11 -6.09 -0.20 -0.62
N ALA A 12 -7.02 -1.06 -1.08
CA ALA A 12 -8.18 -1.44 -0.29
C ALA A 12 -7.78 -2.17 1.00
N VAL A 13 -6.80 -3.09 0.94
CA VAL A 13 -6.24 -3.77 2.12
C VAL A 13 -5.65 -2.75 3.09
N LEU A 14 -4.85 -1.80 2.61
CA LEU A 14 -4.24 -0.77 3.45
C LEU A 14 -5.29 0.11 4.14
N LEU A 15 -6.35 0.52 3.42
CA LEU A 15 -7.45 1.29 3.99
C LEU A 15 -8.26 0.49 5.03
N ILE A 16 -8.60 -0.75 4.72
CA ILE A 16 -9.44 -1.58 5.59
C ILE A 16 -8.66 -1.94 6.86
N VAL A 17 -7.47 -2.52 6.72
CA VAL A 17 -6.69 -2.99 7.87
C VAL A 17 -6.14 -1.80 8.65
N GLY A 18 -5.65 -0.76 7.96
CA GLY A 18 -5.24 0.50 8.59
C GLY A 18 -6.38 1.15 9.38
N GLY A 19 -7.60 1.14 8.83
CA GLY A 19 -8.78 1.64 9.52
C GLY A 19 -9.19 0.82 10.75
N VAL A 20 -9.06 -0.51 10.69
CA VAL A 20 -9.30 -1.38 11.86
C VAL A 20 -8.33 -1.07 13.00
N VAL A 21 -7.04 -0.89 12.68
CA VAL A 21 -6.01 -0.62 13.69
C VAL A 21 -6.11 0.82 14.22
N ALA A 22 -6.50 1.77 13.37
CA ALA A 22 -6.69 3.16 13.76
C ALA A 22 -8.06 3.45 14.40
N ARG A 23 -8.91 2.44 14.59
CA ARG A 23 -10.27 2.59 15.16
C ARG A 23 -10.33 3.42 16.45
N PRO A 24 -9.41 3.29 17.42
CA PRO A 24 -9.45 4.12 18.63
C PRO A 24 -9.33 5.63 18.33
N ALA A 25 -8.67 6.03 17.25
CA ALA A 25 -8.58 7.43 16.85
C ALA A 25 -9.90 7.97 16.28
N PHE A 26 -10.78 7.12 15.74
CA PHE A 26 -12.05 7.56 15.17
C PHE A 26 -13.05 8.02 16.22
N GLU A 27 -12.99 7.47 17.43
CA GLU A 27 -13.89 7.83 18.54
C GLU A 27 -13.71 9.28 18.99
N SER A 28 -12.53 9.87 18.71
CA SER A 28 -12.23 11.26 19.00
C SER A 28 -12.70 12.26 17.93
N ILE A 29 -13.13 11.78 16.76
CA ILE A 29 -13.49 12.65 15.64
C ILE A 29 -14.87 13.29 15.92
N PRO A 30 -14.98 14.63 15.91
CA PRO A 30 -16.26 15.30 16.13
C PRO A 30 -17.25 14.97 15.00
N PRO A 31 -18.57 15.17 15.21
CA PRO A 31 -19.55 15.01 14.15
C PRO A 31 -19.27 16.00 13.00
N LEU A 32 -18.72 15.49 11.91
CA LEU A 32 -18.41 16.21 10.68
C LEU A 32 -19.49 15.93 9.62
N GLY A 33 -19.58 16.80 8.60
CA GLY A 33 -20.36 16.47 7.41
C GLY A 33 -19.86 15.17 6.77
N PHE A 34 -20.76 14.34 6.26
CA PHE A 34 -20.48 12.97 5.79
C PHE A 34 -19.22 12.86 4.90
N GLN A 35 -19.08 13.75 3.92
CA GLN A 35 -17.92 13.75 3.01
C GLN A 35 -16.59 13.99 3.76
N THR A 36 -16.58 14.93 4.71
CA THR A 36 -15.38 15.25 5.49
C THR A 36 -15.06 14.13 6.48
N ALA A 37 -16.09 13.50 7.06
CA ALA A 37 -15.93 12.35 7.94
C ALA A 37 -15.28 11.15 7.21
N VAL A 38 -15.75 10.82 5.99
CA VAL A 38 -15.17 9.74 5.18
C VAL A 38 -13.70 10.04 4.85
N LEU A 39 -13.38 11.27 4.44
CA LEU A 39 -12.01 11.64 4.11
C LEU A 39 -11.09 11.66 5.35
N ALA A 40 -11.60 12.06 6.52
CA ALA A 40 -10.88 11.98 7.78
C ALA A 40 -10.57 10.53 8.16
N VAL A 41 -11.55 9.63 8.06
CA VAL A 41 -11.34 8.19 8.30
C VAL A 41 -10.31 7.62 7.34
N MET A 42 -10.36 7.97 6.05
CA MET A 42 -9.36 7.54 5.06
C MET A 42 -7.97 8.07 5.41
N LEU A 43 -7.84 9.35 5.78
CA LEU A 43 -6.58 9.94 6.18
C LEU A 43 -5.98 9.21 7.38
N THR A 44 -6.77 9.03 8.43
CA THR A 44 -6.34 8.37 9.67
C THR A 44 -5.98 6.90 9.44
N ALA A 45 -6.75 6.18 8.62
CA ALA A 45 -6.46 4.79 8.25
C ALA A 45 -5.12 4.67 7.48
N LEU A 46 -4.86 5.55 6.52
CA LEU A 46 -3.61 5.55 5.78
C LEU A 46 -2.44 6.03 6.63
N ALA A 47 -2.63 7.05 7.48
CA ALA A 47 -1.59 7.54 8.39
C ALA A 47 -1.06 6.44 9.31
N ALA A 48 -1.93 5.51 9.74
CA ALA A 48 -1.55 4.37 10.56
C ALA A 48 -0.56 3.40 9.89
N VAL A 49 -0.45 3.39 8.56
CA VAL A 49 0.43 2.45 7.85
C VAL A 49 1.71 3.09 7.30
N VAL A 50 1.91 4.40 7.47
CA VAL A 50 3.02 5.15 6.83
C VAL A 50 4.36 5.02 7.55
N THR A 51 4.37 4.68 8.84
CA THR A 51 5.58 4.57 9.68
C THR A 51 5.82 3.13 10.16
N PRO A 52 6.00 2.16 9.25
CA PRO A 52 5.89 0.75 9.62
C PRO A 52 7.02 0.24 10.51
N LEU A 53 8.25 0.65 10.27
CA LEU A 53 9.41 0.23 11.05
C LEU A 53 9.46 0.97 12.39
N SER A 54 9.23 2.28 12.41
CA SER A 54 9.22 3.04 13.66
C SER A 54 8.14 2.55 14.62
N SER A 55 6.94 2.22 14.10
CA SER A 55 5.87 1.62 14.90
C SER A 55 6.30 0.29 15.51
N ALA A 56 7.03 -0.54 14.74
CA ALA A 56 7.55 -1.83 15.21
C ALA A 56 8.65 -1.67 16.28
N LEU A 57 9.42 -0.59 16.22
CA LEU A 57 10.45 -0.24 17.22
C LEU A 57 9.86 0.44 18.47
N GLY A 58 8.54 0.59 18.54
CA GLY A 58 7.84 1.13 19.71
C GLY A 58 7.56 2.63 19.67
N ALA A 59 7.85 3.31 18.56
CA ALA A 59 7.49 4.71 18.39
C ALA A 59 5.95 4.86 18.33
N SER A 60 5.42 5.85 19.02
CA SER A 60 4.02 6.24 18.89
C SER A 60 3.81 6.99 17.58
N THR A 61 2.65 6.77 16.95
CA THR A 61 2.22 7.52 15.78
C THR A 61 1.13 8.50 16.19
N VAL A 62 1.32 9.77 15.87
CA VAL A 62 0.31 10.82 16.10
C VAL A 62 -0.73 10.73 14.97
N MET A 63 -1.98 10.45 15.33
CA MET A 63 -3.06 10.31 14.38
C MET A 63 -3.74 11.64 14.08
N PRO A 64 -3.92 11.98 12.79
CA PRO A 64 -4.76 13.10 12.40
C PRO A 64 -6.24 12.73 12.55
N PRO A 65 -7.17 13.70 12.58
CA PRO A 65 -6.94 15.14 12.74
C PRO A 65 -6.82 15.58 14.21
N MET A 66 -7.16 14.70 15.17
CA MET A 66 -7.27 15.05 16.58
C MET A 66 -5.95 15.00 17.35
N GLY A 67 -4.87 14.46 16.76
CA GLY A 67 -3.57 14.35 17.40
C GLY A 67 -3.47 13.20 18.40
N THR A 68 -4.36 12.21 18.33
CA THR A 68 -4.35 11.05 19.24
C THR A 68 -3.11 10.20 19.00
N THR A 69 -2.36 9.91 20.06
CA THR A 69 -1.15 9.09 19.96
C THR A 69 -1.51 7.61 20.06
N LEU A 70 -1.18 6.83 19.03
CA LEU A 70 -1.40 5.39 19.02
C LEU A 70 -0.08 4.62 19.02
N HIS A 71 -0.04 3.55 19.82
CA HIS A 71 1.02 2.55 19.78
C HIS A 71 0.60 1.40 18.87
N LEU A 72 1.08 1.42 17.63
CA LEU A 72 0.65 0.46 16.60
C LEU A 72 1.47 -0.83 16.60
N GLY A 73 2.69 -0.83 17.17
CA GLY A 73 3.54 -2.01 17.19
C GLY A 73 3.78 -2.57 15.79
N LEU A 74 3.59 -3.89 15.62
CA LEU A 74 3.82 -4.59 14.37
C LEU A 74 2.67 -4.47 13.34
N TRP A 75 1.55 -3.83 13.70
CA TRP A 75 0.37 -3.77 12.84
C TRP A 75 0.64 -3.18 11.43
N PRO A 76 1.39 -2.08 11.29
CA PRO A 76 1.68 -1.51 9.98
C PRO A 76 2.55 -2.43 9.11
N LEU A 77 3.48 -3.18 9.70
CA LEU A 77 4.22 -4.20 8.97
C LEU A 77 3.29 -5.31 8.48
N PHE A 78 2.38 -5.77 9.35
CA PHE A 78 1.41 -6.79 8.97
C PHE A 78 0.48 -6.30 7.84
N THR A 79 0.06 -5.04 7.84
CA THR A 79 -0.78 -4.49 6.77
C THR A 79 -0.05 -4.47 5.43
N TRP A 80 1.22 -4.06 5.41
CA TRP A 80 2.02 -4.06 4.18
C TRP A 80 2.38 -5.47 3.70
N PHE A 81 2.59 -6.40 4.64
CA PHE A 81 2.79 -7.82 4.33
C PHE A 81 1.58 -8.41 3.61
N LEU A 82 0.37 -8.17 4.14
CA LEU A 82 -0.88 -8.59 3.52
C LEU A 82 -1.09 -7.93 2.14
N ALA A 83 -0.76 -6.65 2.00
CA ALA A 83 -0.82 -5.97 0.72
C ALA A 83 0.10 -6.65 -0.32
N GLY A 84 1.34 -7.01 0.06
CA GLY A 84 2.26 -7.75 -0.82
C GLY A 84 1.73 -9.13 -1.21
N ILE A 85 1.16 -9.89 -0.26
CA ILE A 85 0.54 -11.20 -0.54
C ILE A 85 -0.62 -11.06 -1.53
N THR A 86 -1.53 -10.10 -1.31
CA THR A 86 -2.70 -9.95 -2.20
C THR A 86 -2.28 -9.58 -3.62
N ILE A 87 -1.25 -8.75 -3.78
CA ILE A 87 -0.62 -8.47 -5.08
C ILE A 87 -0.11 -9.76 -5.72
N ALA A 88 0.63 -10.58 -4.98
CA ALA A 88 1.16 -11.85 -5.48
C ALA A 88 0.05 -12.81 -5.94
N LEU A 89 -1.04 -12.91 -5.17
CA LEU A 89 -2.19 -13.77 -5.51
C LEU A 89 -2.90 -13.34 -6.80
N ILE A 90 -2.96 -12.03 -7.07
CA ILE A 90 -3.60 -11.48 -8.27
C ILE A 90 -2.69 -11.59 -9.50
N THR A 91 -1.41 -11.27 -9.34
CA THR A 91 -0.44 -11.25 -10.46
C THR A 91 0.06 -12.66 -10.80
N ARG A 92 0.25 -13.53 -9.79
CA ARG A 92 0.68 -14.94 -9.89
C ARG A 92 2.05 -15.19 -10.54
N ARG A 93 2.77 -14.13 -10.93
CA ARG A 93 4.06 -14.20 -11.60
C ARG A 93 4.97 -13.13 -11.04
N SER A 94 6.17 -13.54 -10.65
CA SER A 94 7.20 -12.67 -10.07
C SER A 94 7.43 -11.38 -10.88
N ARG A 95 7.56 -11.48 -12.20
CA ARG A 95 7.76 -10.32 -13.10
C ARG A 95 6.59 -9.32 -13.08
N GLU A 96 5.36 -9.80 -12.94
CA GLU A 96 4.16 -8.95 -12.93
C GLU A 96 3.91 -8.31 -11.56
N SER A 97 4.54 -8.81 -10.49
CA SER A 97 4.37 -8.37 -9.10
C SER A 97 5.26 -7.18 -8.69
N VAL A 98 6.16 -6.71 -9.54
CA VAL A 98 7.10 -5.62 -9.19
C VAL A 98 6.44 -4.25 -9.17
N ILE A 99 5.65 -3.94 -10.20
CA ILE A 99 5.08 -2.60 -10.40
C ILE A 99 3.93 -2.29 -9.42
N PRO A 100 2.96 -3.19 -9.17
CA PRO A 100 1.83 -2.87 -8.30
C PRO A 100 2.17 -2.42 -6.87
N PRO A 101 3.12 -3.04 -6.13
CA PRO A 101 3.45 -2.62 -4.76
C PRO A 101 4.13 -1.26 -4.75
N LEU A 102 4.96 -0.95 -5.74
CA LEU A 102 5.58 0.38 -5.88
C LEU A 102 4.51 1.46 -6.09
N ILE A 103 3.55 1.22 -6.99
CA ILE A 103 2.46 2.16 -7.23
C ILE A 103 1.58 2.31 -5.97
N ALA A 104 1.24 1.21 -5.30
CA ALA A 104 0.43 1.25 -4.07
C ALA A 104 1.12 2.04 -2.95
N SER A 105 2.44 1.89 -2.81
CA SER A 105 3.28 2.63 -1.85
C SER A 105 3.31 4.13 -2.17
N THR A 106 3.58 4.48 -3.43
CA THR A 106 3.57 5.88 -3.90
C THR A 106 2.19 6.52 -3.71
N LEU A 107 1.12 5.82 -4.11
CA LEU A 107 -0.24 6.34 -3.98
C LEU A 107 -0.63 6.51 -2.51
N THR A 108 -0.25 5.60 -1.63
CA THR A 108 -0.50 5.74 -0.19
C THR A 108 0.15 7.00 0.35
N TYR A 109 1.43 7.24 0.02
CA TYR A 109 2.14 8.43 0.44
C TYR A 109 1.51 9.72 -0.09
N LEU A 110 1.19 9.77 -1.39
CA LEU A 110 0.55 10.93 -2.01
C LEU A 110 -0.87 11.18 -1.47
N LEU A 111 -1.64 10.13 -1.21
CA LEU A 111 -2.97 10.24 -0.63
C LEU A 111 -2.90 10.77 0.79
N VAL A 112 -1.95 10.31 1.61
CA VAL A 112 -1.78 10.83 2.98
C VAL A 112 -1.45 12.32 2.94
N LEU A 113 -0.52 12.75 2.10
CA LEU A 113 -0.19 14.17 1.95
C LEU A 113 -1.37 14.99 1.42
N GLY A 114 -2.00 14.55 0.34
CA GLY A 114 -3.13 15.24 -0.29
C GLY A 114 -4.35 15.32 0.63
N LEU A 115 -4.70 14.23 1.31
CA LEU A 115 -5.77 14.21 2.29
C LEU A 115 -5.43 15.06 3.52
N SER A 116 -4.17 15.09 3.96
CA SER A 116 -3.77 15.96 5.07
C SER A 116 -3.98 17.44 4.74
N ILE A 117 -3.55 17.88 3.56
CA ILE A 117 -3.74 19.27 3.10
C ILE A 117 -5.22 19.62 2.97
N TYR A 118 -6.06 18.67 2.54
CA TYR A 118 -7.49 18.92 2.34
C TYR A 118 -8.31 18.84 3.63
N VAL A 119 -8.08 17.83 4.46
CA VAL A 119 -8.92 17.50 5.63
C VAL A 119 -8.54 18.32 6.84
N LEU A 120 -7.24 18.45 7.14
CA LEU A 120 -6.79 19.06 8.40
C LEU A 120 -7.22 20.52 8.58
N PRO A 121 -7.21 21.40 7.54
CA PRO A 121 -7.68 22.78 7.72
C PRO A 121 -9.19 22.88 7.97
N ARG A 122 -9.96 21.84 7.62
CA ARG A 122 -11.43 21.82 7.76
C ARG A 122 -11.91 21.22 9.07
N VAL A 123 -11.03 20.58 9.82
CA VAL A 123 -11.37 19.92 11.07
C VAL A 123 -10.66 20.67 12.21
N PRO A 124 -11.38 21.17 13.23
CA PRO A 124 -10.75 21.79 14.38
C PRO A 124 -9.90 20.75 15.12
N GLY A 125 -8.58 20.78 14.92
CA GLY A 125 -7.63 19.85 15.53
C GLY A 125 -7.04 20.36 16.84
N ALA A 126 -6.40 19.47 17.59
CA ALA A 126 -5.66 19.82 18.81
C ALA A 126 -4.36 20.58 18.53
N MET A 127 -3.83 20.48 17.30
CA MET A 127 -2.68 21.23 16.81
C MET A 127 -3.05 21.95 15.52
N SER A 128 -2.33 23.04 15.21
CA SER A 128 -2.48 23.64 13.90
C SER A 128 -2.05 22.64 12.82
N TRP A 129 -2.78 22.61 11.71
CA TRP A 129 -2.57 21.63 10.65
C TRP A 129 -1.16 21.73 10.04
N GLU A 130 -0.53 22.91 10.05
CA GLU A 130 0.84 23.11 9.61
C GLU A 130 1.83 22.36 10.52
N VAL A 131 1.59 22.38 11.83
CA VAL A 131 2.43 21.68 12.81
C VAL A 131 2.33 20.17 12.62
N TYR A 132 1.12 19.65 12.37
CA TYR A 132 0.95 18.23 12.06
C TYR A 132 1.68 17.83 10.77
N LEU A 133 1.53 18.60 9.69
CA LEU A 133 2.24 18.31 8.44
C LEU A 133 3.77 18.35 8.62
N THR A 134 4.26 19.31 9.40
CA THR A 134 5.68 19.42 9.71
C THR A 134 6.15 18.23 10.55
N ALA A 135 5.35 17.78 11.52
CA ALA A 135 5.65 16.61 12.34
C ALA A 135 5.67 15.32 11.49
N LEU A 136 4.69 15.14 10.60
CA LEU A 136 4.62 13.99 9.70
C LEU A 136 5.80 13.99 8.71
N ALA A 137 6.12 15.15 8.13
CA ALA A 137 7.28 15.30 7.26
C ALA A 137 8.59 15.02 8.02
N LYS A 138 8.75 15.55 9.23
CA LYS A 138 9.91 15.27 10.08
C LYS A 138 10.01 13.78 10.41
N GLN A 139 8.92 13.16 10.81
CA GLN A 139 8.89 11.75 11.18
C GLN A 139 9.28 10.84 10.01
N ILE A 140 8.85 11.16 8.78
CA ILE A 140 9.12 10.31 7.61
C ILE A 140 10.49 10.62 6.97
N ILE A 141 10.88 11.89 6.89
CA ILE A 141 12.06 12.33 6.13
C ILE A 141 13.31 12.37 7.02
N ILE A 142 13.16 12.83 8.26
CA ILE A 142 14.29 13.14 9.16
C ILE A 142 14.48 12.02 10.17
N ASP A 143 13.43 11.69 10.93
CA ASP A 143 13.53 10.75 12.06
C ASP A 143 13.40 9.28 11.59
N GLY A 144 12.70 9.04 10.48
CA GLY A 144 12.40 7.71 9.95
C GLY A 144 12.78 7.52 8.47
N PRO A 145 14.00 7.86 8.00
CA PRO A 145 14.39 7.61 6.61
C PRO A 145 14.30 6.12 6.24
N LEU A 146 14.45 5.24 7.23
CA LEU A 146 14.24 3.80 7.07
C LEU A 146 12.76 3.44 6.90
N ASP A 147 11.81 4.14 7.52
CA ASP A 147 10.37 3.91 7.27
C ASP A 147 10.05 4.15 5.80
N PHE A 148 10.57 5.24 5.23
CA PHE A 148 10.39 5.54 3.83
C PHE A 148 10.93 4.41 2.95
N ALA A 149 12.17 3.94 3.19
CA ALA A 149 12.72 2.81 2.45
C ALA A 149 11.90 1.51 2.62
N PHE A 150 11.45 1.22 3.83
CA PHE A 150 10.64 0.03 4.14
C PHE A 150 9.26 0.08 3.48
N LEU A 151 8.65 1.26 3.38
CA LEU A 151 7.35 1.45 2.73
C LEU A 151 7.35 0.93 1.30
N PHE A 152 8.47 1.06 0.58
CA PHE A 152 8.60 0.56 -0.79
C PHE A 152 9.19 -0.86 -0.83
N ALA A 153 10.24 -1.12 -0.06
CA ALA A 153 10.98 -2.37 -0.13
C ALA A 153 10.17 -3.55 0.40
N PHE A 154 9.49 -3.37 1.53
CA PHE A 154 8.80 -4.46 2.20
C PHE A 154 7.62 -5.06 1.40
N PRO A 155 6.65 -4.26 0.90
CA PRO A 155 5.59 -4.82 0.04
C PRO A 155 6.14 -5.39 -1.28
N LEU A 156 7.25 -4.84 -1.80
CA LEU A 156 7.91 -5.40 -2.99
C LEU A 156 8.52 -6.78 -2.71
N PHE A 157 9.29 -6.92 -1.65
CA PHE A 157 9.91 -8.20 -1.27
C PHE A 157 8.87 -9.26 -0.99
N THR A 158 7.84 -8.92 -0.22
CA THR A 158 6.74 -9.83 0.11
C THR A 158 5.97 -10.24 -1.14
N ALA A 159 5.65 -9.29 -2.04
CA ALA A 159 5.01 -9.61 -3.31
C ALA A 159 5.88 -10.52 -4.20
N LEU A 160 7.18 -10.27 -4.31
CA LEU A 160 8.10 -11.08 -5.12
C LEU A 160 8.25 -12.50 -4.60
N ILE A 161 8.48 -12.65 -3.29
CA ILE A 161 8.65 -13.97 -2.64
C ILE A 161 7.34 -14.76 -2.77
N SER A 162 6.21 -14.15 -2.42
CA SER A 162 4.90 -14.80 -2.52
C SER A 162 4.55 -15.15 -3.96
N ALA A 163 4.84 -14.28 -4.93
CA ALA A 163 4.56 -14.56 -6.33
C ALA A 163 5.42 -15.69 -6.89
N SER A 164 6.69 -15.77 -6.47
CA SER A 164 7.59 -16.87 -6.84
C SER A 164 7.07 -18.21 -6.30
N PHE A 165 6.54 -18.22 -5.08
CA PHE A 165 5.91 -19.39 -4.49
C PHE A 165 4.62 -19.79 -5.24
N VAL A 166 3.74 -18.83 -5.54
CA VAL A 166 2.51 -19.06 -6.32
C VAL A 166 2.84 -19.55 -7.73
N GLU A 167 3.87 -19.01 -8.36
CA GLU A 167 4.34 -19.40 -9.69
C GLU A 167 4.86 -20.85 -9.68
N ALA A 168 5.60 -21.26 -8.64
CA ALA A 168 6.07 -22.63 -8.47
C ALA A 168 4.92 -23.64 -8.25
N LEU A 169 3.85 -23.23 -7.57
CA LEU A 169 2.65 -24.06 -7.34
C LEU A 169 1.70 -24.09 -8.55
N THR A 170 1.81 -23.14 -9.47
CA THR A 170 0.93 -23.08 -10.63
C THR A 170 1.47 -24.01 -11.72
N PRO A 171 0.71 -25.04 -12.14
CA PRO A 171 1.18 -25.94 -13.19
C PRO A 171 1.46 -25.14 -14.46
N LYS A 172 2.68 -25.29 -15.00
CA LYS A 172 3.03 -24.71 -16.29
C LYS A 172 2.03 -25.26 -17.31
N LYS A 173 1.21 -24.39 -17.92
CA LYS A 173 0.42 -24.77 -19.08
C LYS A 173 1.40 -25.34 -20.10
N GLN A 174 1.35 -26.65 -20.33
CA GLN A 174 1.98 -27.25 -21.49
C GLN A 174 1.30 -26.63 -22.69
N VAL A 175 1.95 -25.64 -23.30
CA VAL A 175 1.59 -25.21 -24.64
C VAL A 175 2.00 -26.40 -25.50
N TYR A 176 1.04 -27.27 -25.80
CA TYR A 176 1.19 -28.20 -26.91
C TYR A 176 1.41 -27.32 -28.14
N ARG A 177 2.68 -27.13 -28.52
CA ARG A 177 3.02 -26.71 -29.87
C ARG A 177 2.50 -27.84 -30.74
N VAL A 178 1.32 -27.64 -31.31
CA VAL A 178 0.91 -28.44 -32.45
C VAL A 178 1.95 -28.09 -33.51
N ASP A 179 2.90 -29.01 -33.75
CA ASP A 179 3.74 -28.96 -34.93
C ASP A 179 2.79 -29.03 -36.12
N ARG A 180 2.36 -27.85 -36.59
CA ARG A 180 1.63 -27.78 -37.84
C ARG A 180 2.61 -28.26 -38.89
N PRO A 181 2.26 -29.29 -39.68
CA PRO A 181 3.08 -29.64 -40.83
C PRO A 181 3.21 -28.37 -41.69
N ARG A 182 4.46 -27.99 -41.99
CA ARG A 182 4.76 -26.87 -42.89
C ARG A 182 3.97 -27.07 -44.17
N ARG A 183 3.30 -26.02 -44.63
CA ARG A 183 2.49 -26.10 -45.85
C ARG A 183 3.43 -26.06 -47.06
N PHE A 184 3.14 -26.83 -48.11
CA PHE A 184 4.06 -27.04 -49.24
C PHE A 184 4.44 -25.75 -50.00
N TRP A 185 3.66 -24.68 -49.88
CA TRP A 185 3.93 -23.37 -50.47
C TRP A 185 4.88 -22.48 -49.63
N GLU A 186 5.44 -22.99 -48.54
CA GLU A 186 6.50 -22.33 -47.76
C GLU A 186 7.93 -22.68 -48.25
N TRP A 187 8.05 -23.36 -49.40
CA TRP A 187 9.34 -23.57 -50.06
C TRP A 187 9.75 -22.28 -50.77
N SER A 188 10.84 -21.65 -50.33
CA SER A 188 11.54 -20.66 -51.15
C SER A 188 12.25 -21.39 -52.29
N GLU A 189 11.98 -20.99 -53.53
CA GLU A 189 12.56 -21.52 -54.78
C GLU A 189 14.06 -21.19 -54.95
N GLU A 190 14.88 -21.35 -53.91
CA GLU A 190 16.34 -21.23 -53.98
C GLU A 190 17.00 -22.41 -53.28
N GLU A 191 16.90 -23.60 -53.90
CA GLU A 191 17.90 -24.67 -53.84
C GLU A 191 18.24 -25.14 -55.26
#